data_AF-A0A022LLM8-F1
#
_entry.id   AF-A0A022LLM8-F1
#
_cell.length_a   1.000
_cell.length_b   1.000
_cell.length_c   1.000
_cell.angle_alpha   90.00
_cell.angle_beta   90.00
_cell.angle_gamma   90.00
#
_symmetry.space_group_name_H-M   'P 1'
#
loop_
_entity.id
_entity.type
_entity.pdbx_description
1 polymer ?
#
loop_
_entity_poly.entity_id
_entity_poly.type
_entity_poly.pdbx_seq_one_letter_code
_entity_poly.pdbx_strand_id
1 'polypeptide(L)'
;MHASQRLRESHFSVQIESESASVADLLPEWTVADRVGVVVHEPLGALGASLLIQAAISRFYAFDPQRRDHAAQYPPIFMFHVGGRFGDHSPMDFWPPRREVFFDDPDNPYEVLGALRDRGITRLLVPEGVATGLDYAYAAPSGWTDIHSAREQTASAFVYSESGRLGGHDVQLSTDKKQVEAMVTDVLQVEAMIEQFERSSDQDLLDLELGPSTPADLHGWLRMFVARSGEVPSALRRSMEAARKEKVAQGDFTQTYRRVSVDEALGLLVPAEHSPGIPAASVKQPAHA
;
A
#
# COMPACT_ATOMS: atom_id res chain seq x y z
N MET A 1 -11.04 -1.67 14.44
CA MET A 1 -9.89 -1.82 13.54
C MET A 1 -9.34 -3.18 13.88
N HIS A 2 -9.53 -4.15 13.02
CA HIS A 2 -9.16 -5.53 13.36
C HIS A 2 -7.63 -5.68 13.37
N ALA A 3 -6.87 -4.84 12.66
CA ALA A 3 -5.41 -4.92 12.64
C ALA A 3 -4.78 -4.68 14.03
N SER A 4 -5.38 -3.83 14.88
CA SER A 4 -4.86 -3.58 16.23
C SER A 4 -4.90 -4.85 17.11
N GLN A 5 -5.84 -5.75 16.85
CA GLN A 5 -5.94 -7.03 17.54
C GLN A 5 -5.10 -8.12 16.85
N ARG A 6 -5.06 -8.13 15.50
CA ARG A 6 -4.43 -9.20 14.69
C ARG A 6 -2.93 -9.06 14.48
N LEU A 7 -2.36 -7.85 14.54
CA LEU A 7 -0.96 -7.59 14.14
C LEU A 7 -0.05 -7.21 15.30
N ARG A 8 1.14 -7.81 15.33
CA ARG A 8 2.28 -7.53 16.21
C ARG A 8 3.56 -7.59 15.38
N GLU A 9 4.57 -6.80 15.72
CA GLU A 9 5.86 -6.82 15.01
C GLU A 9 6.50 -8.22 15.05
N SER A 10 6.29 -8.99 16.13
CA SER A 10 6.75 -10.38 16.27
C SER A 10 6.08 -11.39 15.33
N HIS A 11 5.09 -10.99 14.54
CA HIS A 11 4.51 -11.84 13.50
C HIS A 11 5.35 -11.88 12.22
N PHE A 12 6.36 -11.01 12.12
CA PHE A 12 7.19 -10.86 10.93
C PHE A 12 8.63 -11.23 11.25
N SER A 13 9.21 -12.11 10.44
CA SER A 13 10.65 -12.27 10.35
C SER A 13 11.17 -11.35 9.25
N VAL A 14 12.13 -10.49 9.58
CA VAL A 14 12.71 -9.51 8.65
C VAL A 14 14.16 -9.88 8.40
N GLN A 15 14.56 -9.86 7.14
CA GLN A 15 15.96 -9.87 6.74
C GLN A 15 16.27 -8.63 5.90
N ILE A 16 17.39 -7.98 6.19
CA ILE A 16 17.94 -6.86 5.42
C ILE A 16 19.37 -7.23 5.05
N GLU A 17 19.70 -7.24 3.76
CA GLU A 17 21.02 -7.66 3.27
C GLU A 17 21.43 -9.05 3.79
N SER A 18 20.44 -9.96 3.89
CA SER A 18 20.57 -11.32 4.46
C SER A 18 20.86 -11.39 5.97
N GLU A 19 20.89 -10.26 6.67
CA GLU A 19 21.02 -10.22 8.13
C GLU A 19 19.63 -10.17 8.79
N SER A 20 19.49 -10.86 9.93
CA SER A 20 18.25 -10.81 10.72
C SER A 20 18.04 -9.40 11.26
N ALA A 21 16.86 -8.85 11.05
CA ALA A 21 16.48 -7.50 11.46
C ALA A 21 15.11 -7.48 12.13
N SER A 22 14.75 -6.34 12.71
CA SER A 22 13.41 -6.09 13.25
C SER A 22 12.57 -5.23 12.30
N VAL A 23 11.26 -5.15 12.56
CA VAL A 23 10.37 -4.19 11.87
C VAL A 23 10.80 -2.74 12.14
N ALA A 24 11.41 -2.46 13.30
CA ALA A 24 11.94 -1.13 13.62
C ALA A 24 13.18 -0.79 12.78
N ASP A 25 14.02 -1.77 12.45
CA ASP A 25 15.18 -1.58 11.57
C ASP A 25 14.76 -1.37 10.12
N LEU A 26 13.69 -2.04 9.69
CA LEU A 26 13.07 -1.86 8.38
C LEU A 26 12.44 -0.48 8.20
N LEU A 27 11.87 0.08 9.27
CA LEU A 27 11.18 1.36 9.30
C LEU A 27 11.77 2.25 10.40
N PRO A 28 13.03 2.69 10.24
CA PRO A 28 13.77 3.40 11.27
C PRO A 28 13.20 4.79 11.51
N GLU A 29 13.46 5.33 12.71
CA GLU A 29 13.09 6.69 13.09
C GLU A 29 11.58 6.99 12.97
N TRP A 30 10.75 5.97 13.20
CA TRP A 30 9.30 6.11 13.20
C TRP A 30 8.83 7.15 14.24
N THR A 31 7.84 7.95 13.89
CA THR A 31 7.25 9.03 14.66
C THR A 31 5.72 9.02 14.58
N VAL A 32 5.06 9.91 15.32
CA VAL A 32 3.61 10.13 15.20
C VAL A 32 3.18 10.70 13.84
N ALA A 33 4.11 11.30 13.09
CA ALA A 33 3.85 11.93 11.81
C ALA A 33 3.98 10.95 10.63
N ASP A 34 4.47 9.72 10.86
CA ASP A 34 4.69 8.75 9.80
C ASP A 34 3.39 8.30 9.12
N ARG A 35 3.44 8.25 7.79
CA ARG A 35 2.33 7.88 6.92
C ARG A 35 2.85 7.00 5.79
N VAL A 36 2.13 5.92 5.51
CA VAL A 36 2.51 4.97 4.47
C VAL A 36 1.70 5.24 3.22
N GLY A 37 2.36 5.36 2.07
CA GLY A 37 1.73 5.43 0.76
C GLY A 37 2.08 4.19 -0.04
N VAL A 38 1.09 3.61 -0.70
CA VAL A 38 1.24 2.44 -1.57
C VAL A 38 0.67 2.77 -2.93
N VAL A 39 1.51 2.78 -3.96
CA VAL A 39 1.09 2.96 -5.35
C VAL A 39 0.72 1.61 -5.93
N VAL A 40 -0.36 1.53 -6.73
CA VAL A 40 -0.85 0.32 -7.38
C VAL A 40 -1.20 0.61 -8.83
N HIS A 41 -0.73 -0.25 -9.72
CA HIS A 41 -0.93 -0.14 -11.19
C HIS A 41 -1.81 -1.26 -11.75
N GLU A 42 -2.08 -2.32 -10.98
CA GLU A 42 -2.76 -3.52 -11.47
C GLU A 42 -3.75 -4.08 -10.43
N PRO A 43 -4.80 -4.81 -10.88
CA PRO A 43 -5.81 -5.40 -10.00
C PRO A 43 -5.19 -6.20 -8.84
N LEU A 44 -5.46 -5.77 -7.61
CA LEU A 44 -4.94 -6.39 -6.38
C LEU A 44 -3.40 -6.41 -6.27
N GLY A 45 -2.69 -5.59 -7.04
CA GLY A 45 -1.22 -5.58 -7.07
C GLY A 45 -0.59 -5.31 -5.70
N ALA A 46 -1.23 -4.49 -4.86
CA ALA A 46 -0.77 -4.22 -3.48
C ALA A 46 -0.65 -5.47 -2.60
N LEU A 47 -1.31 -6.58 -2.96
CA LEU A 47 -1.15 -7.85 -2.24
C LEU A 47 0.27 -8.41 -2.37
N GLY A 48 1.03 -8.00 -3.38
CA GLY A 48 2.46 -8.23 -3.53
C GLY A 48 3.31 -7.57 -2.44
N ALA A 49 2.79 -6.55 -1.76
CA ALA A 49 3.44 -5.88 -0.63
C ALA A 49 2.72 -6.05 0.71
N SER A 50 1.79 -6.99 0.79
CA SER A 50 0.94 -7.18 1.97
C SER A 50 1.70 -7.36 3.29
N LEU A 51 2.86 -8.02 3.30
CA LEU A 51 3.66 -8.19 4.52
C LEU A 51 4.32 -6.87 4.94
N LEU A 52 4.85 -6.08 4.02
CA LEU A 52 5.45 -4.78 4.36
C LEU A 52 4.39 -3.78 4.82
N ILE A 53 3.22 -3.78 4.17
CA ILE A 53 2.06 -2.97 4.58
C ILE A 53 1.66 -3.34 6.01
N GLN A 54 1.45 -4.64 6.29
CA GLN A 54 1.04 -5.10 7.62
C GLN A 54 2.14 -4.94 8.68
N ALA A 55 3.41 -5.05 8.31
CA ALA A 55 4.53 -4.73 9.19
C ALA A 55 4.52 -3.25 9.58
N ALA A 56 4.29 -2.34 8.64
CA ALA A 56 4.15 -0.91 8.92
C ALA A 56 2.93 -0.59 9.80
N ILE A 57 1.79 -1.27 9.59
CA ILE A 57 0.64 -1.17 10.49
C ILE A 57 1.00 -1.65 11.90
N SER A 58 1.73 -2.76 12.02
CA SER A 58 2.19 -3.27 13.31
C SER A 58 3.12 -2.27 14.02
N ARG A 59 3.99 -1.60 13.25
CA ARG A 59 4.91 -0.55 13.74
C ARG A 59 4.14 0.65 14.28
N PHE A 60 3.10 1.10 13.58
CA PHE A 60 2.23 2.19 14.02
C PHE A 60 1.63 1.95 15.41
N TYR A 61 1.17 0.73 15.68
CA TYR A 61 0.63 0.35 16.98
C TYR A 61 1.69 0.00 18.02
N ALA A 62 2.88 -0.46 17.61
CA ALA A 62 3.99 -0.72 18.53
C ALA A 62 4.62 0.58 19.03
N PHE A 63 4.67 1.61 18.17
CA PHE A 63 5.19 2.93 18.52
C PHE A 63 4.36 3.63 19.60
N ASP A 64 3.03 3.51 19.53
CA ASP A 64 2.11 4.02 20.55
C ASP A 64 1.03 2.97 20.85
N PRO A 65 1.26 2.11 21.86
CA PRO A 65 0.36 1.03 22.23
C PRO A 65 -1.04 1.49 22.65
N GLN A 66 -1.20 2.76 23.08
CA GLN A 66 -2.52 3.27 23.48
C GLN A 66 -3.52 3.26 22.33
N ARG A 67 -3.03 3.32 21.09
CA ARG A 67 -3.84 3.25 19.85
C ARG A 67 -4.56 1.93 19.65
N ARG A 68 -4.18 0.88 20.38
CA ARG A 68 -4.87 -0.41 20.30
C ARG A 68 -6.22 -0.36 21.01
N ASP A 69 -6.26 0.21 22.21
CA ASP A 69 -7.39 0.07 23.13
C ASP A 69 -7.96 1.41 23.65
N HIS A 70 -7.10 2.34 24.08
CA HIS A 70 -7.52 3.57 24.78
C HIS A 70 -7.75 4.78 23.87
N ALA A 71 -7.04 4.84 22.74
CA ALA A 71 -7.12 5.89 21.75
C ALA A 71 -7.24 5.26 20.35
N ALA A 72 -8.21 4.37 20.18
CA ALA A 72 -8.41 3.58 18.97
C ALA A 72 -8.32 4.44 17.69
N GLN A 73 -7.29 4.21 16.89
CA GLN A 73 -6.98 4.99 15.69
C GLN A 73 -6.48 4.11 14.54
N TYR A 74 -7.06 4.31 13.34
CA TYR A 74 -6.62 3.58 12.15
C TYR A 74 -5.25 4.11 11.70
N PRO A 75 -4.30 3.22 11.32
CA PRO A 75 -2.97 3.62 10.88
C PRO A 75 -3.07 4.54 9.66
N PRO A 76 -2.33 5.66 9.55
CA PRO A 76 -2.46 6.60 8.43
C PRO A 76 -1.77 6.06 7.16
N ILE A 77 -2.37 5.01 6.58
CA ILE A 77 -1.94 4.36 5.34
C ILE A 77 -2.84 4.78 4.19
N PHE A 78 -2.28 4.92 2.99
CA PHE A 78 -2.97 5.42 1.80
C PHE A 78 -2.63 4.55 0.59
N MET A 79 -3.65 4.25 -0.21
CA MET A 79 -3.51 3.54 -1.48
C MET A 79 -3.70 4.54 -2.62
N PHE A 80 -2.83 4.48 -3.62
CA PHE A 80 -2.85 5.34 -4.80
C PHE A 80 -3.01 4.44 -6.04
N HIS A 81 -4.24 4.34 -6.53
CA HIS A 81 -4.57 3.56 -7.72
C HIS A 81 -4.36 4.42 -8.96
N VAL A 82 -3.41 4.05 -9.81
CA VAL A 82 -3.02 4.83 -10.99
C VAL A 82 -3.47 4.11 -12.26
N GLY A 83 -4.36 4.73 -13.03
CA GLY A 83 -4.90 4.17 -14.27
C GLY A 83 -6.08 3.23 -14.08
N GLY A 84 -6.68 3.16 -12.89
CA GLY A 84 -7.80 2.27 -12.66
C GLY A 84 -8.28 2.18 -11.22
N ARG A 85 -9.15 1.19 -10.98
CA ARG A 85 -9.67 0.84 -9.66
C ARG A 85 -9.31 -0.62 -9.40
N PHE A 86 -8.33 -0.87 -8.54
CA PHE A 86 -7.67 -2.17 -8.44
C PHE A 86 -8.14 -3.01 -7.26
N GLY A 87 -9.40 -2.81 -6.83
CA GLY A 87 -10.04 -3.55 -5.76
C GLY A 87 -10.06 -2.82 -4.42
N ASP A 88 -10.99 -3.24 -3.56
CA ASP A 88 -11.17 -2.70 -2.22
C ASP A 88 -10.17 -3.30 -1.23
N HIS A 89 -9.35 -2.44 -0.61
CA HIS A 89 -8.33 -2.83 0.36
C HIS A 89 -8.71 -2.43 1.79
N SER A 90 -9.95 -2.01 2.03
CA SER A 90 -10.43 -1.70 3.38
C SER A 90 -10.36 -2.86 4.38
N PRO A 91 -10.42 -4.16 3.99
CA PRO A 91 -10.11 -5.27 4.92
C PRO A 91 -8.63 -5.33 5.35
N MET A 92 -7.76 -4.50 4.78
CA MET A 92 -6.38 -4.28 5.24
C MET A 92 -6.19 -2.93 5.95
N ASP A 93 -7.27 -2.36 6.49
CA ASP A 93 -7.31 -1.08 7.23
C ASP A 93 -6.98 0.17 6.39
N PHE A 94 -7.10 0.10 5.05
CA PHE A 94 -7.17 1.28 4.17
C PHE A 94 -8.53 1.99 4.33
N TRP A 95 -8.78 2.52 5.52
CA TRP A 95 -10.07 3.09 5.93
C TRP A 95 -9.88 4.35 6.78
N PRO A 96 -10.67 5.43 6.64
CA PRO A 96 -11.88 5.58 5.82
C PRO A 96 -11.64 5.62 4.31
N PRO A 97 -12.69 5.54 3.47
CA PRO A 97 -12.58 5.38 2.01
C PRO A 97 -11.69 6.38 1.30
N ARG A 98 -11.61 7.62 1.82
CA ARG A 98 -10.72 8.69 1.33
C ARG A 98 -9.22 8.36 1.41
N ARG A 99 -8.85 7.22 2.01
CA ARG A 99 -7.49 6.69 2.03
C ARG A 99 -7.14 5.87 0.79
N GLU A 100 -8.13 5.48 -0.01
CA GLU A 100 -7.90 5.02 -1.37
C GLU A 100 -8.14 6.19 -2.34
N VAL A 101 -7.11 6.52 -3.10
CA VAL A 101 -7.04 7.65 -4.03
C VAL A 101 -6.92 7.07 -5.43
N PHE A 102 -7.65 7.65 -6.39
CA PHE A 102 -7.75 7.14 -7.75
C PHE A 102 -7.30 8.23 -8.72
N PHE A 103 -6.46 7.84 -9.68
CA PHE A 103 -6.02 8.69 -10.79
C PHE A 103 -6.46 8.05 -12.08
N ASP A 104 -7.31 8.74 -12.83
CA ASP A 104 -7.85 8.22 -14.10
C ASP A 104 -6.81 8.30 -15.22
N ASP A 105 -5.88 9.26 -15.15
CA ASP A 105 -4.78 9.41 -16.10
C ASP A 105 -3.57 8.56 -15.66
N PRO A 106 -3.26 7.44 -16.34
CA PRO A 106 -2.13 6.59 -15.99
C PRO A 106 -0.78 7.24 -16.30
N ASP A 107 -0.75 8.35 -17.03
CA ASP A 107 0.47 8.98 -17.57
C ASP A 107 0.85 10.28 -16.87
N ASN A 108 0.15 10.61 -15.79
CA ASN A 108 0.35 11.85 -15.05
C ASN A 108 1.00 11.60 -13.68
N PRO A 109 2.33 11.35 -13.64
CA PRO A 109 3.05 11.17 -12.38
C PRO A 109 3.05 12.44 -11.51
N TYR A 110 2.82 13.62 -12.08
CA TYR A 110 2.76 14.87 -11.33
C TYR A 110 1.54 14.94 -10.41
N GLU A 111 0.38 14.44 -10.85
CA GLU A 111 -0.82 14.37 -10.02
C GLU A 111 -0.63 13.41 -8.84
N VAL A 112 0.00 12.27 -9.10
CA VAL A 112 0.35 11.28 -8.06
C VAL A 112 1.33 11.90 -7.05
N LEU A 113 2.38 12.57 -7.52
CA LEU A 113 3.35 13.29 -6.67
C LEU A 113 2.64 14.31 -5.77
N GLY A 114 1.74 15.14 -6.34
CA GLY A 114 0.97 16.12 -5.58
C GLY A 114 0.13 15.46 -4.47
N ALA A 115 -0.51 14.34 -4.78
CA ALA A 115 -1.33 13.62 -3.81
C ALA A 115 -0.51 12.97 -2.68
N LEU A 116 0.70 12.49 -2.97
CA LEU A 116 1.66 11.97 -1.98
C LEU A 116 2.10 13.10 -1.03
N ARG A 117 2.47 14.26 -1.58
CA ARG A 117 2.87 15.44 -0.81
C ARG A 117 1.73 15.94 0.08
N ASP A 118 0.54 16.15 -0.47
CA ASP A 118 -0.60 16.70 0.27
C ASP A 118 -1.06 15.79 1.42
N ARG A 119 -0.79 14.48 1.31
CA ARG A 119 -1.04 13.51 2.37
C ARG A 119 0.11 13.34 3.33
N GLY A 120 1.26 13.96 3.08
CA GLY A 120 2.43 13.88 3.94
C GLY A 120 3.03 12.47 4.02
N ILE A 121 3.07 11.73 2.91
CA ILE A 121 3.64 10.36 2.88
C ILE A 121 5.12 10.39 3.27
N THR A 122 5.50 9.58 4.26
CA THR A 122 6.87 9.45 4.76
C THR A 122 7.50 8.09 4.41
N ARG A 123 6.67 7.07 4.16
CA ARG A 123 7.09 5.72 3.75
C ARG A 123 6.38 5.36 2.46
N LEU A 124 7.13 5.21 1.37
CA LEU A 124 6.54 5.02 0.04
C LEU A 124 6.81 3.61 -0.50
N LEU A 125 5.78 2.91 -0.91
CA LEU A 125 5.86 1.63 -1.61
C LEU A 125 5.39 1.84 -3.05
N VAL A 126 6.22 1.48 -4.01
CA VAL A 126 5.92 1.57 -5.44
C VAL A 126 6.11 0.21 -6.11
N PRO A 127 5.30 -0.13 -7.12
CA PRO A 127 5.49 -1.35 -7.88
C PRO A 127 6.79 -1.30 -8.67
N GLU A 128 7.33 -2.46 -9.01
CA GLU A 128 8.48 -2.59 -9.90
C GLU A 128 8.13 -2.11 -11.31
N GLY A 129 9.14 -1.62 -12.02
CA GLY A 129 8.95 -1.07 -13.36
C GLY A 129 10.20 -0.34 -13.85
N VAL A 130 10.04 0.44 -14.90
CA VAL A 130 11.10 1.31 -15.44
C VAL A 130 10.85 2.73 -14.96
N ALA A 131 11.79 3.29 -14.22
CA ALA A 131 11.68 4.66 -13.74
C ALA A 131 11.72 5.65 -14.92
N THR A 132 10.71 6.52 -14.99
CA THR A 132 10.51 7.51 -16.06
C THR A 132 11.36 8.77 -15.90
N GLY A 133 12.15 8.86 -14.83
CA GLY A 133 12.88 10.07 -14.44
C GLY A 133 11.97 11.09 -13.74
N LEU A 134 12.48 12.31 -13.50
CA LEU A 134 11.78 13.37 -12.77
C LEU A 134 11.45 14.60 -13.63
N ASP A 135 11.67 14.52 -14.94
CA ASP A 135 11.47 15.64 -15.87
C ASP A 135 10.00 16.12 -15.88
N TYR A 136 9.05 15.21 -15.62
CA TYR A 136 7.63 15.53 -15.48
C TYR A 136 7.37 16.64 -14.44
N ALA A 137 8.11 16.62 -13.32
CA ALA A 137 7.90 17.57 -12.24
C ALA A 137 8.54 18.93 -12.58
N TYR A 138 9.70 18.93 -13.25
CA TYR A 138 10.33 20.17 -13.70
C TYR A 138 9.56 20.84 -14.85
N ALA A 139 8.81 20.07 -15.63
CA ALA A 139 7.90 20.59 -16.65
C ALA A 139 6.62 21.22 -16.06
N ALA A 140 6.26 20.89 -14.82
CA ALA A 140 5.05 21.39 -14.17
C ALA A 140 5.27 22.76 -13.48
N PRO A 141 4.22 23.60 -13.35
CA PRO A 141 4.31 24.89 -12.66
C PRO A 141 4.80 24.73 -11.22
N SER A 142 6.00 25.24 -10.95
CA SER A 142 6.68 25.14 -9.64
C SER A 142 6.96 23.71 -9.17
N GLY A 143 6.87 22.69 -10.02
CA GLY A 143 7.03 21.29 -9.58
C GLY A 143 8.43 20.92 -9.05
N TRP A 144 9.44 21.77 -9.27
CA TRP A 144 10.73 21.66 -8.60
C TRP A 144 10.60 21.69 -7.06
N THR A 145 9.69 22.50 -6.52
CA THR A 145 9.47 22.58 -5.07
C THR A 145 8.78 21.34 -4.53
N ASP A 146 7.99 20.65 -5.36
CA ASP A 146 7.26 19.44 -4.98
C ASP A 146 8.21 18.26 -4.84
N ILE A 147 9.17 18.15 -5.76
CA ILE A 147 10.26 17.17 -5.65
C ILE A 147 11.10 17.41 -4.40
N HIS A 148 11.48 18.66 -4.10
CA HIS A 148 12.25 18.96 -2.88
C HIS A 148 11.47 18.62 -1.62
N SER A 149 10.17 18.96 -1.57
CA SER A 149 9.31 18.62 -0.45
C SER A 149 9.17 17.10 -0.28
N ALA A 150 8.98 16.36 -1.38
CA ALA A 150 8.89 14.89 -1.33
C ALA A 150 10.19 14.24 -0.85
N ARG A 151 11.36 14.76 -1.27
CA ARG A 151 12.68 14.32 -0.81
C ARG A 151 12.90 14.56 0.68
N GLU A 152 12.47 15.72 1.19
CA GLU A 152 12.61 16.07 2.61
C GLU A 152 11.68 15.22 3.49
N GLN A 153 10.47 14.97 3.01
CA GLN A 153 9.42 14.32 3.78
C GLN A 153 9.50 12.78 3.76
N THR A 154 9.94 12.19 2.64
CA THR A 154 9.95 10.74 2.45
C THR A 154 11.21 10.14 3.07
N ALA A 155 11.06 9.53 4.24
CA ALA A 155 12.16 8.94 4.99
C ALA A 155 12.61 7.58 4.44
N SER A 156 11.71 6.78 3.85
CA SER A 156 12.12 5.56 3.14
C SER A 156 11.18 5.21 2.00
N ALA A 157 11.74 4.58 0.97
CA ALA A 157 11.00 4.10 -0.19
C ALA A 157 11.39 2.66 -0.55
N PHE A 158 10.41 1.90 -1.03
CA PHE A 158 10.56 0.49 -1.36
C PHE A 158 9.91 0.18 -2.70
N VAL A 159 10.58 -0.65 -3.50
CA VAL A 159 10.02 -1.29 -4.67
C VAL A 159 9.49 -2.67 -4.29
N TYR A 160 8.33 -3.05 -4.83
CA TYR A 160 7.72 -4.36 -4.66
C TYR A 160 7.23 -4.94 -5.98
N SER A 161 7.12 -6.26 -6.08
CA SER A 161 6.46 -6.95 -7.21
C SER A 161 5.03 -7.30 -6.82
N GLU A 162 4.08 -7.21 -7.74
CA GLU A 162 2.71 -7.69 -7.53
C GLU A 162 2.65 -9.19 -7.15
N SER A 163 3.62 -9.97 -7.62
CA SER A 163 3.76 -11.39 -7.31
C SER A 163 4.22 -11.65 -5.87
N GLY A 164 4.73 -10.61 -5.20
CA GLY A 164 5.45 -10.65 -3.93
C GLY A 164 6.90 -11.11 -4.04
N ARG A 165 7.42 -11.36 -5.25
CA ARG A 165 8.79 -11.84 -5.50
C ARG A 165 9.51 -10.84 -6.41
N LEU A 166 10.50 -10.16 -5.85
CA LEU A 166 11.30 -9.14 -6.52
C LEU A 166 12.73 -9.67 -6.70
N GLY A 167 13.23 -9.60 -7.92
CA GLY A 167 14.64 -9.87 -8.23
C GLY A 167 15.55 -8.77 -7.68
N GLY A 168 16.76 -9.13 -7.23
CA GLY A 168 17.71 -8.15 -6.69
C GLY A 168 17.23 -7.44 -5.41
N HIS A 169 16.35 -8.09 -4.64
CA HIS A 169 15.87 -7.59 -3.35
C HIS A 169 17.01 -7.52 -2.34
N ASP A 170 16.92 -6.55 -1.43
CA ASP A 170 17.77 -6.44 -0.25
C ASP A 170 16.95 -6.57 1.05
N VAL A 171 15.63 -6.68 0.94
CA VAL A 171 14.71 -6.87 2.06
C VAL A 171 13.84 -8.09 1.81
N GLN A 172 13.71 -8.93 2.84
CA GLN A 172 12.79 -10.06 2.85
C GLN A 172 11.95 -10.02 4.12
N LEU A 173 10.63 -10.16 3.98
CA LEU A 173 9.72 -10.38 5.09
C LEU A 173 9.08 -11.75 4.95
N SER A 174 8.95 -12.47 6.05
CA SER A 174 8.20 -13.72 6.09
C SER A 174 7.31 -13.83 7.32
N THR A 175 6.32 -14.73 7.25
CA THR A 175 5.42 -15.01 8.35
C THR A 175 4.91 -16.45 8.32
N ASP A 176 4.79 -17.05 9.50
CA ASP A 176 4.10 -18.31 9.76
C ASP A 176 2.71 -18.08 10.38
N LYS A 177 2.31 -16.81 10.60
CA LYS A 177 1.11 -16.45 11.35
C LYS A 177 -0.10 -16.34 10.43
N LYS A 178 -1.02 -17.32 10.54
CA LYS A 178 -2.29 -17.35 9.79
C LYS A 178 -3.11 -16.06 9.87
N GLN A 179 -3.06 -15.37 11.01
CA GLN A 179 -3.79 -14.10 11.22
C GLN A 179 -3.31 -12.94 10.36
N VAL A 180 -2.03 -12.93 9.92
CA VAL A 180 -1.51 -11.94 8.96
C VAL A 180 -2.11 -12.19 7.57
N GLU A 181 -2.26 -13.46 7.19
CA GLU A 181 -2.84 -13.85 5.90
C GLU A 181 -4.37 -13.80 5.89
N ALA A 182 -5.02 -13.84 7.05
CA ALA A 182 -6.48 -13.70 7.16
C ALA A 182 -6.97 -12.36 6.60
N MET A 183 -6.26 -11.25 6.87
CA MET A 183 -6.61 -9.93 6.32
C MET A 183 -6.51 -9.88 4.79
N VAL A 184 -5.58 -10.61 4.18
CA VAL A 184 -5.48 -10.71 2.72
C VAL A 184 -6.57 -11.63 2.17
N THR A 185 -6.90 -12.70 2.89
CA THR A 185 -8.02 -13.58 2.54
C THR A 185 -9.32 -12.80 2.49
N ASP A 186 -9.54 -11.89 3.44
CA ASP A 186 -10.69 -10.99 3.52
C ASP A 186 -10.81 -10.07 2.27
N VAL A 187 -9.69 -9.61 1.69
CA VAL A 187 -9.66 -8.86 0.42
C VAL A 187 -10.04 -9.74 -0.79
N LEU A 188 -9.66 -11.01 -0.76
CA LEU A 188 -9.85 -11.94 -1.88
C LEU A 188 -11.25 -12.56 -1.90
N GLN A 189 -11.82 -12.85 -0.73
CA GLN A 189 -13.09 -13.56 -0.56
C GLN A 189 -14.29 -12.61 -0.46
N VAL A 190 -14.46 -11.74 -1.46
CA VAL A 190 -15.50 -10.70 -1.47
C VAL A 190 -16.90 -11.29 -1.31
N GLU A 191 -17.26 -12.30 -2.10
CA GLU A 191 -18.60 -12.88 -2.07
C GLU A 191 -18.91 -13.53 -0.71
N ALA A 192 -17.96 -14.27 -0.15
CA ALA A 192 -18.12 -14.89 1.17
C ALA A 192 -18.24 -13.85 2.29
N MET A 193 -17.48 -12.75 2.19
CA MET A 193 -17.54 -11.64 3.13
C MET A 193 -18.89 -10.92 3.09
N ILE A 194 -19.39 -10.61 1.88
CA ILE A 194 -20.73 -10.01 1.72
C ILE A 194 -21.80 -10.93 2.32
N GLU A 195 -21.77 -12.21 1.94
CA GLU A 195 -22.70 -13.21 2.44
C GLU A 195 -22.66 -13.38 3.97
N GLN A 196 -21.48 -13.31 4.57
CA GLN A 196 -21.33 -13.35 6.03
C GLN A 196 -21.97 -12.12 6.67
N PHE A 197 -21.65 -10.93 6.18
CA PHE A 197 -22.15 -9.68 6.72
C PHE A 197 -23.67 -9.55 6.58
N GLU A 198 -24.25 -9.98 5.45
CA GLU A 198 -25.71 -9.96 5.24
C GLU A 198 -26.48 -10.92 6.16
N ARG A 199 -25.83 -11.98 6.64
CA ARG A 199 -26.42 -12.95 7.58
C ARG A 199 -26.21 -12.58 9.05
N SER A 200 -25.27 -11.69 9.34
CA SER A 200 -24.97 -11.23 10.70
C SER A 200 -26.04 -10.26 11.22
N SER A 201 -26.43 -10.43 12.48
CA SER A 201 -27.17 -9.41 13.21
C SER A 201 -26.28 -8.21 13.57
N ASP A 202 -26.88 -7.08 13.93
CA ASP A 202 -26.12 -5.92 14.43
C ASP A 202 -25.24 -6.29 15.64
N GLN A 203 -25.70 -7.21 16.49
CA GLN A 203 -24.90 -7.69 17.62
C GLN A 203 -23.70 -8.52 17.15
N ASP A 204 -23.91 -9.45 16.20
CA ASP A 204 -22.81 -10.25 15.65
C ASP A 204 -21.74 -9.36 15.01
N LEU A 205 -22.16 -8.26 14.35
CA LEU A 205 -21.26 -7.29 13.74
C LEU A 205 -20.47 -6.48 14.79
N LEU A 206 -21.10 -6.11 15.91
CA LEU A 206 -20.43 -5.43 17.01
C LEU A 206 -19.44 -6.34 17.74
N ASP A 207 -19.76 -7.64 17.84
CA ASP A 207 -18.90 -8.66 18.44
C ASP A 207 -17.63 -8.95 17.61
N LEU A 208 -17.54 -8.42 16.37
CA LEU A 208 -16.29 -8.44 15.59
C LEU A 208 -15.21 -7.50 16.15
N GLU A 209 -15.53 -6.71 17.18
CA GLU A 209 -14.63 -5.77 17.88
C GLU A 209 -13.80 -4.91 16.92
N LEU A 210 -14.45 -4.42 15.86
CA LEU A 210 -13.85 -3.53 14.86
C LEU A 210 -13.63 -2.11 15.40
N GLY A 211 -13.13 -1.97 16.63
CA GLY A 211 -12.92 -0.70 17.33
C GLY A 211 -14.23 -0.10 17.82
N PRO A 212 -14.26 1.20 18.15
CA PRO A 212 -15.47 1.89 18.62
C PRO A 212 -16.45 2.17 17.45
N SER A 213 -16.78 1.14 16.67
CA SER A 213 -17.68 1.21 15.52
C SER A 213 -19.13 1.04 15.97
N THR A 214 -20.04 1.74 15.32
CA THR A 214 -21.49 1.53 15.46
C THR A 214 -22.00 0.59 14.36
N PRO A 215 -23.20 -0.01 14.49
CA PRO A 215 -23.79 -0.77 13.40
C PRO A 215 -23.92 0.06 12.11
N ALA A 216 -24.22 1.36 12.23
CA ALA A 216 -24.30 2.26 11.08
C ALA A 216 -22.96 2.41 10.34
N ASP A 217 -21.84 2.42 11.07
CA ASP A 217 -20.50 2.45 10.47
C ASP A 217 -20.21 1.16 9.71
N LEU A 218 -20.55 0.01 10.30
CA LEU A 218 -20.33 -1.32 9.71
C LEU A 218 -21.19 -1.54 8.46
N HIS A 219 -22.47 -1.17 8.51
CA HIS A 219 -23.35 -1.16 7.34
C HIS A 219 -22.89 -0.15 6.28
N GLY A 220 -22.33 0.99 6.72
CA GLY A 220 -21.71 1.98 5.83
C GLY A 220 -20.52 1.40 5.08
N TRP A 221 -19.60 0.77 5.81
CA TRP A 221 -18.47 0.05 5.23
C TRP A 221 -18.93 -1.03 4.26
N LEU A 222 -19.90 -1.89 4.64
CA LEU A 222 -20.41 -2.96 3.78
C LEU A 222 -20.99 -2.40 2.46
N ARG A 223 -21.80 -1.35 2.52
CA ARG A 223 -22.35 -0.72 1.29
C ARG A 223 -21.24 -0.27 0.34
N MET A 224 -20.15 0.28 0.89
CA MET A 224 -19.01 0.70 0.08
C MET A 224 -18.22 -0.47 -0.49
N PHE A 225 -18.02 -1.51 0.32
CA PHE A 225 -17.37 -2.75 -0.10
C PHE A 225 -18.16 -3.45 -1.23
N VAL A 226 -19.49 -3.56 -1.10
CA VAL A 226 -20.37 -4.11 -2.14
C VAL A 226 -20.28 -3.27 -3.42
N ALA A 227 -20.31 -1.93 -3.32
CA ALA A 227 -20.23 -1.05 -4.48
C ALA A 227 -18.92 -1.21 -5.27
N ARG A 228 -17.87 -1.71 -4.64
CA ARG A 228 -16.55 -1.93 -5.23
C ARG A 228 -16.23 -3.40 -5.54
N SER A 229 -17.15 -4.32 -5.23
CA SER A 229 -16.97 -5.76 -5.44
C SER A 229 -16.62 -6.11 -6.90
N GLY A 230 -17.20 -5.38 -7.85
CA GLY A 230 -16.99 -5.56 -9.29
C GLY A 230 -15.73 -4.91 -9.88
N GLU A 231 -14.90 -4.22 -9.09
CA GLU A 231 -13.67 -3.58 -9.58
C GLU A 231 -12.64 -4.61 -10.11
N VAL A 232 -12.67 -5.83 -9.59
CA VAL A 232 -11.76 -6.92 -9.98
C VAL A 232 -12.56 -8.17 -10.31
N PRO A 233 -12.32 -8.83 -11.47
CA PRO A 233 -13.05 -10.04 -11.84
C PRO A 233 -12.93 -11.16 -10.80
N SER A 234 -14.04 -11.80 -10.44
CA SER A 234 -14.04 -12.91 -9.46
C SER A 234 -13.15 -14.09 -9.87
N ALA A 235 -12.96 -14.32 -11.18
CA ALA A 235 -12.03 -15.34 -11.67
C ALA A 235 -10.57 -15.04 -11.30
N LEU A 236 -10.16 -13.76 -11.38
CA LEU A 236 -8.83 -13.32 -10.98
C LEU A 236 -8.65 -13.45 -9.47
N ARG A 237 -9.64 -13.03 -8.68
CA ARG A 237 -9.64 -13.21 -7.20
C ARG A 237 -9.42 -14.67 -6.81
N ARG A 238 -10.19 -15.60 -7.40
CA ARG A 238 -10.05 -17.04 -7.13
C ARG A 238 -8.68 -17.59 -7.53
N SER A 239 -8.13 -17.15 -8.66
CA SER A 239 -6.78 -17.53 -9.11
C SER A 239 -5.73 -17.08 -8.09
N MET A 240 -5.76 -15.81 -7.67
CA MET A 240 -4.82 -15.26 -6.70
C MET A 240 -4.97 -15.93 -5.33
N GLU A 241 -6.20 -16.19 -4.88
CA GLU A 241 -6.48 -16.90 -3.64
C GLU A 241 -5.88 -18.32 -3.66
N ALA A 242 -6.08 -19.08 -4.75
CA ALA A 242 -5.53 -20.41 -4.89
C ALA A 242 -3.99 -20.41 -4.85
N ALA A 243 -3.35 -19.54 -5.63
CA ALA A 243 -1.90 -19.39 -5.65
C ALA A 243 -1.34 -18.97 -4.28
N ARG A 244 -2.06 -18.10 -3.56
CA ARG A 244 -1.66 -17.64 -2.24
C ARG A 244 -1.80 -18.73 -1.18
N LYS A 245 -2.89 -19.51 -1.19
CA LYS A 245 -3.08 -20.66 -0.31
C LYS A 245 -1.98 -21.71 -0.48
N GLU A 246 -1.56 -21.96 -1.72
CA GLU A 246 -0.44 -22.86 -2.00
C GLU A 246 0.86 -22.37 -1.36
N LYS A 247 1.20 -21.09 -1.55
CA LYS A 247 2.39 -20.47 -0.94
C LYS A 247 2.34 -20.52 0.60
N VAL A 248 1.19 -20.25 1.20
CA VAL A 248 1.01 -20.29 2.67
C VAL A 248 1.12 -21.73 3.19
N ALA A 249 0.58 -22.72 2.49
CA ALA A 249 0.64 -24.12 2.89
C ALA A 249 2.07 -24.69 2.94
N GLN A 250 3.01 -24.08 2.21
CA GLN A 250 4.43 -24.45 2.22
C GLN A 250 5.18 -23.99 3.50
N GLY A 251 4.54 -23.20 4.37
CA GLY A 251 4.98 -23.02 5.77
C GLY A 251 5.84 -21.80 6.08
N ASP A 252 6.14 -20.95 5.09
CA ASP A 252 6.84 -19.67 5.31
C ASP A 252 6.47 -18.66 4.20
N PHE A 253 5.29 -18.05 4.34
CA PHE A 253 4.84 -17.08 3.34
C PHE A 253 5.77 -15.88 3.38
N THR A 254 6.46 -15.65 2.27
CA THR A 254 7.54 -14.68 2.18
C THR A 254 7.23 -13.69 1.06
N GLN A 255 7.64 -12.44 1.26
CA GLN A 255 7.66 -11.39 0.24
C GLN A 255 8.99 -10.63 0.29
N THR A 256 9.43 -10.14 -0.87
CA THR A 256 10.75 -9.53 -1.03
C THR A 256 10.65 -8.15 -1.67
N TYR A 257 11.52 -7.24 -1.25
CA TYR A 257 11.47 -5.82 -1.57
C TYR A 257 12.86 -5.27 -1.80
N ARG A 258 12.94 -4.13 -2.50
CA ARG A 258 14.19 -3.40 -2.67
C ARG A 258 14.06 -2.01 -2.07
N ARG A 259 14.94 -1.63 -1.15
CA ARG A 259 15.07 -0.24 -0.71
C ARG A 259 15.61 0.60 -1.86
N VAL A 260 15.01 1.77 -2.07
CA VAL A 260 15.38 2.67 -3.17
C VAL A 260 15.48 4.10 -2.68
N SER A 261 16.17 4.92 -3.47
CA SER A 261 16.14 6.37 -3.26
C SER A 261 14.73 6.92 -3.49
N VAL A 262 14.42 8.06 -2.87
CA VAL A 262 13.14 8.75 -3.11
C VAL A 262 13.00 9.09 -4.60
N ASP A 263 14.07 9.56 -5.25
CA ASP A 263 14.04 9.92 -6.67
C ASP A 263 13.69 8.74 -7.58
N GLU A 264 14.24 7.56 -7.30
CA GLU A 264 13.90 6.35 -8.04
C GLU A 264 12.42 5.99 -7.83
N ALA A 265 11.93 6.04 -6.59
CA ALA A 265 10.52 5.75 -6.32
C ALA A 265 9.57 6.76 -6.97
N LEU A 266 9.94 8.05 -6.99
CA LEU A 266 9.19 9.10 -7.68
C LEU A 266 9.21 8.95 -9.21
N GLY A 267 10.21 8.27 -9.77
CA GLY A 267 10.23 7.89 -11.18
C GLY A 267 9.32 6.69 -11.51
N LEU A 268 8.86 5.95 -10.49
CA LEU A 268 8.04 4.73 -10.63
C LEU A 268 6.56 4.96 -10.28
N LEU A 269 6.11 6.22 -10.15
CA LEU A 269 4.73 6.53 -9.75
C LEU A 269 3.69 6.08 -10.77
N VAL A 270 4.07 5.99 -12.05
CA VAL A 270 3.21 5.58 -13.16
C VAL A 270 3.79 4.35 -13.88
N PRO A 271 2.94 3.54 -14.54
CA PRO A 271 3.42 2.41 -15.34
C PRO A 271 4.32 2.87 -16.49
N ALA A 272 5.41 2.15 -16.72
CA ALA A 272 6.38 2.51 -17.77
C ALA A 272 5.79 2.44 -19.20
N GLU A 273 4.79 1.58 -19.43
CA GLU A 273 4.28 1.29 -20.78
C GLU A 273 3.44 2.41 -21.39
N HIS A 274 3.09 3.43 -20.60
CA HIS A 274 2.16 4.48 -21.06
C HIS A 274 2.80 5.88 -21.15
N SER A 275 4.00 6.09 -20.59
CA SER A 275 4.71 7.39 -20.71
C SER A 275 4.79 7.84 -22.18
N PRO A 276 4.07 8.89 -22.60
CA PRO A 276 4.17 9.40 -23.95
C PRO A 276 5.59 9.92 -24.09
N GLY A 277 6.38 9.27 -24.95
CA GLY A 277 7.75 9.65 -25.23
C GLY A 277 7.81 11.17 -25.44
N ILE A 278 8.48 11.86 -24.53
CA ILE A 278 8.76 13.28 -24.66
C ILE A 278 9.46 13.43 -26.02
N PRO A 279 8.89 14.15 -27.00
CA PRO A 279 9.63 14.44 -28.21
C PRO A 279 10.83 15.26 -27.78
N ALA A 280 12.04 14.80 -28.09
CA ALA A 280 13.28 15.49 -27.77
C ALA A 280 13.17 16.96 -28.17
N ALA A 281 12.90 17.83 -27.18
CA ALA A 281 12.88 19.26 -27.40
C ALA A 281 14.30 19.65 -27.76
N SER A 282 14.46 20.15 -28.98
CA SER A 282 15.74 20.59 -29.50
C SER A 282 16.29 21.67 -28.55
N VAL A 283 17.32 21.30 -27.78
CA VAL A 283 18.11 22.23 -26.99
C VAL A 283 18.76 23.21 -27.98
N LYS A 284 18.12 24.36 -28.19
CA LYS A 284 18.79 25.50 -28.81
C LYS A 284 19.80 26.02 -27.80
N GLN A 285 21.06 25.73 -28.05
CA GLN A 285 22.19 26.42 -27.42
C GLN A 285 21.97 27.95 -27.54
N PRO A 286 22.23 28.72 -26.47
CA PRO A 286 22.27 30.17 -26.60
C PRO A 286 23.45 30.54 -27.49
N ALA A 287 23.18 31.22 -28.59
CA ALA A 287 24.21 31.82 -29.41
C ALA A 287 24.91 32.91 -28.59
N HIS A 288 26.22 32.77 -28.42
CA HIS A 288 27.09 33.85 -28.00
C HIS A 288 27.01 35.01 -29.01
N ALA A 289 26.61 36.18 -28.52
CA ALA A 289 26.98 37.50 -29.01
C ALA A 289 26.98 38.47 -27.83
#